data_AF-A0A1V5K735-F1
#
_entry.id   AF-A0A1V5K735-F1
#
_cell.length_a   1.000
_cell.length_b   1.000
_cell.length_c   1.000
_cell.angle_alpha   90.00
_cell.angle_beta   90.00
_cell.angle_gamma   90.00
#
_symmetry.space_group_name_H-M   'P 1'
#
loop_
_entity.id
_entity.type
_entity.pdbx_description
1 polymer ?
#
loop_
_entity_poly.entity_id
_entity_poly.type
_entity_poly.pdbx_seq_one_letter_code
_entity_poly.pdbx_strand_id
1 'polypeptide(L)'
;MDHAGAPKNPGRGLTTLHFDSWEMGAQNWSADFAAAFEKSRGYPPLRFLPALTGRVVDSVEVTERFLWDLRQAAQELVIENHVGRLRGLAAKRGLAFSSEPYDLNPCSNMEMGAVADVPMCEFWSKGFGFSTEFSCIEAASTAHTTGKAVVAAEAFTAAPGEDWRQHPASMKAQGDWALCAGINRCHSDLGQSAGNQFFFMADSWRKDVRQTNIGFVTGSFRHHHTDHESRQQPRHSAWNCSRACRHDRIRSLHCFI
;
A
#
# COMPACT_ATOMS: atom_id res chain seq x y z
N MET A 1 9.25 27.99 5.70
CA MET A 1 7.92 27.44 6.04
C MET A 1 7.68 27.50 7.56
N ASP A 2 8.03 28.60 8.23
CA ASP A 2 7.98 28.73 9.70
C ASP A 2 6.90 29.72 10.19
N HIS A 3 5.94 30.05 9.33
CA HIS A 3 4.87 31.00 9.66
C HIS A 3 3.68 30.38 10.39
N ALA A 4 3.66 29.05 10.55
CA ALA A 4 2.63 28.37 11.33
C ALA A 4 2.96 28.47 12.82
N GLY A 5 2.22 29.31 13.55
CA GLY A 5 2.36 29.44 15.00
C GLY A 5 2.06 28.15 15.76
N ALA A 6 2.37 28.13 17.06
CA ALA A 6 2.09 26.99 17.92
C ALA A 6 0.59 26.59 17.89
N PRO A 7 0.27 25.29 17.96
CA PRO A 7 -1.12 24.83 17.95
C PRO A 7 -1.88 25.44 19.13
N LYS A 8 -2.96 26.17 18.83
CA LYS A 8 -3.78 26.84 19.85
C LYS A 8 -4.47 25.86 20.80
N ASN A 9 -4.78 24.65 20.33
CA ASN A 9 -5.43 23.60 21.11
C ASN A 9 -4.70 22.24 20.91
N PRO A 10 -3.75 21.87 21.78
CA PRO A 10 -3.08 20.58 21.68
C PRO A 10 -4.08 19.42 21.74
N GLY A 11 -4.01 18.51 20.77
CA GLY A 11 -4.91 17.34 20.66
C GLY A 11 -6.35 17.67 20.23
N ARG A 12 -6.65 18.88 19.76
CA ARG A 12 -7.99 19.28 19.28
C ARG A 12 -7.86 20.08 17.99
N GLY A 13 -8.78 19.89 17.05
CA GLY A 13 -8.72 20.54 15.72
C GLY A 13 -7.97 19.66 14.71
N LEU A 14 -6.93 20.19 14.07
CA LEU A 14 -6.12 19.44 13.12
C LEU A 14 -5.22 18.43 13.88
N THR A 15 -5.47 17.14 13.67
CA THR A 15 -4.75 16.06 14.37
C THR A 15 -3.91 15.18 13.45
N THR A 16 -4.16 15.22 12.14
CA THR A 16 -3.55 14.30 11.18
C THR A 16 -3.15 15.07 9.92
N LEU A 17 -1.94 14.80 9.43
CA LEU A 17 -1.54 15.13 8.06
C LEU A 17 -1.82 13.91 7.20
N HIS A 18 -2.56 14.12 6.11
CA HIS A 18 -2.89 13.07 5.15
C HIS A 18 -2.07 13.23 3.87
N PHE A 19 -1.53 12.12 3.39
CA PHE A 19 -0.90 11.99 2.08
C PHE A 19 -1.80 11.06 1.26
N ASP A 20 -2.48 11.66 0.31
CA ASP A 20 -3.41 11.00 -0.62
C ASP A 20 -2.67 10.00 -1.54
N SER A 21 -3.43 9.29 -2.36
CA SER A 21 -2.90 8.46 -3.44
C SER A 21 -2.02 9.27 -4.42
N TRP A 22 -1.17 8.57 -5.18
CA TRP A 22 -0.15 9.21 -6.04
C TRP A 22 -0.51 9.12 -7.53
N GLU A 23 -0.82 10.24 -8.17
CA GLU A 23 -1.20 10.27 -9.60
C GLU A 23 -0.20 11.04 -10.47
N MET A 24 0.95 11.42 -9.91
CA MET A 24 1.91 12.31 -10.57
C MET A 24 2.90 11.59 -11.49
N GLY A 25 2.73 10.28 -11.69
CA GLY A 25 3.63 9.45 -12.48
C GLY A 25 5.00 9.24 -11.82
N ALA A 26 5.98 8.83 -12.62
CA ALA A 26 7.32 8.51 -12.14
C ALA A 26 8.35 9.58 -12.54
N GLN A 27 9.35 9.79 -11.69
CA GLN A 27 10.53 10.59 -11.96
C GLN A 27 11.78 9.76 -11.66
N ASN A 28 12.75 9.76 -12.58
CA ASN A 28 13.95 8.93 -12.47
C ASN A 28 15.25 9.75 -12.32
N TRP A 29 15.16 11.07 -12.18
CA TRP A 29 16.33 11.94 -12.10
C TRP A 29 16.07 13.21 -11.29
N SER A 30 17.12 13.72 -10.64
CA SER A 30 17.20 15.04 -10.00
C SER A 30 18.65 15.52 -10.01
N ALA A 31 18.90 16.77 -9.64
CA ALA A 31 20.26 17.33 -9.63
C ALA A 31 21.23 16.54 -8.73
N ASP A 32 20.73 16.05 -7.58
CA ASP A 32 21.54 15.33 -6.58
C ASP A 32 21.47 13.81 -6.74
N PHE A 33 20.69 13.30 -7.70
CA PHE A 33 20.43 11.86 -7.85
C PHE A 33 21.72 11.05 -8.06
N ALA A 34 22.64 11.52 -8.91
CA ALA A 34 23.86 10.78 -9.21
C ALA A 34 24.74 10.57 -7.96
N ALA A 35 24.87 11.61 -7.12
CA ALA A 35 25.62 11.54 -5.87
C ALA A 35 24.93 10.62 -4.85
N ALA A 36 23.60 10.69 -4.76
CA ALA A 36 22.82 9.82 -3.88
C ALA A 36 22.90 8.35 -4.32
N PHE A 37 22.82 8.07 -5.62
CA PHE A 37 22.99 6.74 -6.20
C PHE A 37 24.38 6.17 -5.89
N GLU A 38 25.43 6.94 -6.13
CA GLU A 38 26.80 6.47 -5.88
C GLU A 38 27.02 6.17 -4.39
N LYS A 39 26.45 7.00 -3.51
CA LYS A 39 26.46 6.76 -2.06
C LYS A 39 25.75 5.46 -1.67
N SER A 40 24.61 5.13 -2.28
CA SER A 40 23.80 3.95 -1.89
C SER A 40 24.18 2.66 -2.63
N ARG A 41 24.79 2.75 -3.81
CA ARG A 41 25.15 1.60 -4.66
C ARG A 41 26.65 1.34 -4.73
N GLY A 42 27.49 2.30 -4.35
CA GLY A 42 28.94 2.15 -4.30
C GLY A 42 29.65 2.28 -5.66
N TYR A 43 28.96 2.79 -6.69
CA TYR A 43 29.55 3.07 -7.99
C TYR A 43 28.83 4.23 -8.71
N PRO A 44 29.53 5.00 -9.57
CA PRO A 44 28.92 6.13 -10.27
C PRO A 44 27.98 5.66 -11.39
N PRO A 45 26.80 6.30 -11.58
CA PRO A 45 25.84 5.89 -12.61
C PRO A 45 26.23 6.38 -14.01
N LEU A 46 27.17 7.33 -14.14
CA LEU A 46 27.43 8.07 -15.39
C LEU A 46 27.74 7.17 -16.58
N ARG A 47 28.52 6.10 -16.39
CA ARG A 47 28.87 5.15 -17.45
C ARG A 47 27.65 4.42 -18.02
N PHE A 48 26.63 4.19 -17.19
CA PHE A 48 25.46 3.40 -17.53
C PHE A 48 24.26 4.22 -17.99
N LEU A 49 24.35 5.56 -18.02
CA LEU A 49 23.26 6.42 -18.50
C LEU A 49 22.72 6.08 -19.90
N PRO A 50 23.51 5.56 -20.87
CA PRO A 50 22.94 5.08 -22.13
C PRO A 50 21.84 4.02 -21.95
N ALA A 51 21.86 3.24 -20.87
CA ALA A 51 20.83 2.24 -20.56
C ALA A 51 19.43 2.84 -20.41
N LEU A 52 19.33 4.08 -19.91
CA LEU A 52 18.04 4.80 -19.79
C LEU A 52 17.35 5.04 -21.14
N THR A 53 18.13 4.95 -22.23
CA THR A 53 17.63 5.09 -23.61
C THR A 53 17.47 3.75 -24.34
N GLY A 54 17.56 2.62 -23.60
CA GLY A 54 17.42 1.27 -24.15
C GLY A 54 18.69 0.70 -24.79
N ARG A 55 19.86 1.31 -24.57
CA ARG A 55 21.15 0.83 -25.10
C ARG A 55 21.81 -0.13 -24.11
N VAL A 56 22.25 -1.28 -24.61
CA VAL A 56 23.01 -2.25 -23.80
C VAL A 56 24.42 -1.71 -23.53
N VAL A 57 24.81 -1.70 -22.25
CA VAL A 57 26.17 -1.40 -21.78
C VAL A 57 26.79 -2.68 -21.25
N ASP A 58 27.95 -3.07 -21.77
CA ASP A 58 28.66 -4.34 -21.54
C ASP A 58 27.88 -5.59 -21.93
N SER A 59 26.82 -5.93 -21.21
CA SER A 59 25.92 -7.06 -21.48
C SER A 59 24.50 -6.74 -21.04
N VAL A 60 23.53 -7.52 -21.53
CA VAL A 60 22.11 -7.37 -21.13
C VAL A 60 21.96 -7.55 -19.63
N GLU A 61 22.61 -8.54 -19.04
CA GLU A 61 22.55 -8.80 -17.59
C GLU A 61 23.10 -7.61 -16.77
N VAL A 62 24.23 -7.04 -17.18
CA VAL A 62 24.82 -5.88 -16.50
C VAL A 62 23.91 -4.66 -16.64
N THR A 63 23.33 -4.45 -17.82
CA THR A 63 22.40 -3.35 -18.08
C THR A 63 21.15 -3.46 -17.21
N GLU A 64 20.53 -4.64 -17.14
CA GLU A 64 19.34 -4.87 -16.32
C GLU A 64 19.62 -4.74 -14.81
N ARG A 65 20.80 -5.18 -14.35
CA ARG A 65 21.24 -4.97 -12.97
C ARG A 65 21.37 -3.49 -12.62
N PHE A 66 21.98 -2.69 -13.50
CA PHE A 66 22.04 -1.24 -13.31
C PHE A 66 20.65 -0.61 -13.27
N LEU A 67 19.75 -0.99 -14.19
CA LEU A 67 18.38 -0.46 -14.21
C LEU A 67 17.59 -0.87 -12.95
N TRP A 68 17.85 -2.05 -12.39
CA TRP A 68 17.32 -2.44 -11.08
C TRP A 68 17.86 -1.53 -9.97
N ASP A 69 19.17 -1.33 -9.90
CA ASP A 69 19.81 -0.47 -8.89
C ASP A 69 19.26 0.97 -8.96
N LEU A 70 19.01 1.46 -10.17
CA LEU A 70 18.47 2.80 -10.42
C LEU A 70 17.04 2.93 -9.91
N ARG A 71 16.17 1.95 -10.16
CA ARG A 71 14.79 1.94 -9.64
C ARG A 71 14.77 1.85 -8.11
N GLN A 72 15.63 1.01 -7.53
CA GLN A 72 15.73 0.90 -6.07
C GLN A 72 16.22 2.21 -5.44
N ALA A 73 17.23 2.86 -6.03
CA ALA A 73 17.72 4.14 -5.52
C ALA A 73 16.65 5.23 -5.63
N ALA A 74 15.88 5.26 -6.73
CA ALA A 74 14.77 6.19 -6.89
C ALA A 74 13.68 5.99 -5.84
N GLN A 75 13.24 4.75 -5.60
CA GLN A 75 12.25 4.42 -4.57
C GLN A 75 12.74 4.85 -3.18
N GLU A 76 13.96 4.48 -2.78
CA GLU A 76 14.54 4.84 -1.49
C GLU A 76 14.52 6.37 -1.29
N LEU A 77 14.87 7.12 -2.34
CA LEU A 77 14.87 8.59 -2.29
C LEU A 77 13.47 9.20 -2.22
N VAL A 78 12.47 8.64 -2.89
CA VAL A 78 11.08 9.08 -2.77
C VAL A 78 10.58 8.82 -1.35
N ILE A 79 10.82 7.63 -0.80
CA ILE A 79 10.40 7.27 0.55
C ILE A 79 11.09 8.18 1.58
N GLU A 80 12.40 8.40 1.49
CA GLU A 80 13.14 9.24 2.43
C GLU A 80 12.76 10.72 2.32
N ASN A 81 12.83 11.28 1.12
CA ASN A 81 12.76 12.73 0.92
C ASN A 81 11.33 13.26 0.78
N HIS A 82 10.36 12.40 0.46
CA HIS A 82 8.97 12.78 0.34
C HIS A 82 8.17 12.30 1.55
N VAL A 83 7.85 11.01 1.62
CA VAL A 83 6.92 10.47 2.63
C VAL A 83 7.53 10.54 4.03
N GLY A 84 8.80 10.17 4.19
CA GLY A 84 9.55 10.28 5.44
C GLY A 84 9.70 11.72 5.90
N ARG A 85 9.92 12.65 4.97
CA ARG A 85 9.98 14.09 5.26
C ARG A 85 8.64 14.63 5.74
N LEU A 86 7.54 14.29 5.06
CA LEU A 86 6.18 14.69 5.47
C LEU A 86 5.84 14.15 6.85
N ARG A 87 6.12 12.87 7.13
CA ARG A 87 6.00 12.28 8.46
C ARG A 87 6.80 13.06 9.51
N GLY A 88 8.05 13.40 9.23
CA GLY A 88 8.88 14.19 10.15
C GLY A 88 8.31 15.59 10.42
N LEU A 89 7.72 16.23 9.40
CA LEU A 89 7.05 17.52 9.54
C LEU A 89 5.73 17.43 10.33
N ALA A 90 4.99 16.34 10.18
CA ALA A 90 3.80 16.03 10.96
C ALA A 90 4.16 15.83 12.44
N ALA A 91 5.16 14.99 12.72
CA ALA A 91 5.64 14.70 14.07
C ALA A 91 6.10 15.95 14.82
N LYS A 92 6.84 16.86 14.15
CA LYS A 92 7.24 18.16 14.72
C LYS A 92 6.08 19.03 15.17
N ARG A 93 4.88 18.81 14.62
CA ARG A 93 3.64 19.54 14.94
C ARG A 93 2.68 18.73 15.81
N GLY A 94 3.07 17.53 16.25
CA GLY A 94 2.21 16.63 17.02
C GLY A 94 1.04 16.08 16.21
N LEU A 95 1.17 16.02 14.88
CA LEU A 95 0.17 15.43 13.98
C LEU A 95 0.51 13.96 13.72
N ALA A 96 -0.50 13.10 13.68
CA ALA A 96 -0.37 11.77 13.09
C ALA A 96 -0.16 11.88 11.57
N PHE A 97 0.47 10.89 10.96
CA PHE A 97 0.63 10.83 9.51
C PHE A 97 -0.10 9.61 8.93
N SER A 98 -1.05 9.86 8.03
CA SER A 98 -1.73 8.82 7.25
C SER A 98 -1.32 8.89 5.79
N SER A 99 -1.23 7.74 5.12
CA SER A 99 -0.82 7.65 3.71
C SER A 99 -1.65 6.61 2.97
N GLU A 100 -1.96 6.91 1.71
CA GLU A 100 -2.52 5.98 0.73
C GLU A 100 -1.45 5.56 -0.27
N PRO A 101 -0.72 4.46 -0.01
CA PRO A 101 0.47 4.15 -0.76
C PRO A 101 0.23 3.23 -1.95
N TYR A 102 -1.04 3.02 -2.34
CA TYR A 102 -1.41 2.04 -3.35
C TYR A 102 -1.51 2.71 -4.72
N ASP A 103 -1.23 1.90 -5.75
CA ASP A 103 -1.30 2.25 -7.18
C ASP A 103 -0.42 3.44 -7.61
N LEU A 104 -0.08 3.49 -8.90
CA LEU A 104 0.54 4.59 -9.67
C LEU A 104 1.82 5.27 -9.13
N ASN A 105 2.25 4.98 -7.92
CA ASN A 105 3.44 5.49 -7.28
C ASN A 105 4.68 4.72 -7.79
N PRO A 106 5.85 5.37 -7.84
CA PRO A 106 7.07 4.73 -8.35
C PRO A 106 7.76 3.81 -7.33
N CYS A 107 7.08 3.47 -6.22
CA CYS A 107 7.65 2.75 -5.08
C CYS A 107 6.93 1.42 -4.84
N SER A 108 7.49 0.61 -3.94
CA SER A 108 6.74 -0.48 -3.32
C SER A 108 5.67 0.10 -2.37
N ASN A 109 4.41 -0.24 -2.61
CA ASN A 109 3.26 0.21 -1.80
C ASN A 109 3.46 -0.10 -0.31
N MET A 110 3.99 -1.28 0.02
CA MET A 110 4.21 -1.66 1.42
C MET A 110 5.35 -0.89 2.07
N GLU A 111 6.45 -0.62 1.37
CA GLU A 111 7.57 0.16 1.94
C GLU A 111 7.17 1.61 2.16
N MET A 112 6.45 2.20 1.21
CA MET A 112 5.94 3.56 1.34
C MET A 112 4.89 3.65 2.47
N GLY A 113 3.95 2.70 2.52
CA GLY A 113 2.94 2.61 3.56
C GLY A 113 3.49 2.39 4.96
N ALA A 114 4.61 1.66 5.10
CA ALA A 114 5.25 1.37 6.38
C ALA A 114 5.70 2.64 7.13
N VAL A 115 5.98 3.72 6.39
CA VAL A 115 6.36 5.02 6.94
C VAL A 115 5.19 5.67 7.70
N ALA A 116 3.95 5.42 7.27
CA ALA A 116 2.77 6.03 7.88
C ALA A 116 2.52 5.55 9.31
N ASP A 117 1.96 6.42 10.16
CA ASP A 117 1.41 6.01 11.45
C ASP A 117 0.08 5.27 11.24
N VAL A 118 -0.66 5.64 10.18
CA VAL A 118 -1.91 5.00 9.75
C VAL A 118 -1.84 4.71 8.24
N PRO A 119 -1.54 3.48 7.82
CA PRO A 119 -1.70 3.09 6.42
C PRO A 119 -3.19 3.12 6.04
N MET A 120 -3.47 3.59 4.82
CA MET A 120 -4.81 3.77 4.29
C MET A 120 -4.92 3.13 2.91
N CYS A 121 -6.10 2.60 2.61
CA CYS A 121 -6.46 2.02 1.31
C CYS A 121 -7.69 2.74 0.74
N GLU A 122 -8.16 2.31 -0.42
CA GLU A 122 -9.40 2.81 -1.01
C GLU A 122 -10.24 1.66 -1.56
N PHE A 123 -11.55 1.77 -1.44
CA PHE A 123 -12.45 0.95 -2.22
C PHE A 123 -13.65 1.75 -2.73
N TRP A 124 -13.90 1.62 -4.03
CA TRP A 124 -15.03 2.25 -4.69
C TRP A 124 -16.34 1.53 -4.40
N SER A 125 -17.45 2.22 -4.56
CA SER A 125 -18.78 1.67 -4.39
C SER A 125 -19.00 0.44 -5.29
N LYS A 126 -19.31 -0.71 -4.68
CA LYS A 126 -19.42 -2.01 -5.37
C LYS A 126 -20.37 -1.96 -6.56
N GLY A 127 -19.90 -2.45 -7.70
CA GLY A 127 -20.64 -2.46 -8.96
C GLY A 127 -20.50 -1.17 -9.78
N PHE A 128 -19.71 -0.23 -9.27
CA PHE A 128 -19.35 1.02 -9.91
C PHE A 128 -17.86 1.31 -9.66
N GLY A 129 -17.36 2.44 -10.19
CA GLY A 129 -15.99 2.88 -9.94
C GLY A 129 -14.88 1.96 -10.43
N PHE A 130 -13.68 2.19 -9.88
CA PHE A 130 -12.49 1.39 -10.17
C PHE A 130 -12.34 0.24 -9.17
N SER A 131 -11.76 -0.87 -9.62
CA SER A 131 -11.47 -2.02 -8.76
C SER A 131 -10.15 -1.80 -8.04
N THR A 132 -10.23 -1.19 -6.85
CA THR A 132 -9.08 -0.88 -5.99
C THR A 132 -9.00 -1.79 -4.76
N GLU A 133 -9.75 -2.90 -4.71
CA GLU A 133 -9.81 -3.80 -3.55
C GLU A 133 -8.46 -4.41 -3.16
N PHE A 134 -7.50 -4.46 -4.09
CA PHE A 134 -6.13 -4.87 -3.82
C PHE A 134 -5.46 -3.97 -2.77
N SER A 135 -5.77 -2.67 -2.77
CA SER A 135 -5.22 -1.70 -1.82
C SER A 135 -5.61 -2.03 -0.38
N CYS A 136 -6.80 -2.60 -0.17
CA CYS A 136 -7.28 -3.03 1.16
C CYS A 136 -6.38 -4.12 1.72
N ILE A 137 -5.97 -5.08 0.88
CA ILE A 137 -5.06 -6.16 1.26
C ILE A 137 -3.66 -5.61 1.51
N GLU A 138 -3.19 -4.67 0.71
CA GLU A 138 -1.87 -4.04 0.87
C GLU A 138 -1.78 -3.20 2.16
N ALA A 139 -2.78 -2.38 2.47
CA ALA A 139 -2.80 -1.57 3.68
C ALA A 139 -2.91 -2.45 4.94
N ALA A 140 -3.76 -3.49 4.92
CA ALA A 140 -3.85 -4.45 6.02
C ALA A 140 -2.53 -5.23 6.20
N SER A 141 -1.91 -5.67 5.10
CA SER A 141 -0.61 -6.37 5.13
C SER A 141 0.48 -5.48 5.69
N THR A 142 0.54 -4.22 5.25
CA THR A 142 1.48 -3.21 5.75
C THR A 142 1.30 -2.99 7.24
N ALA A 143 0.06 -2.78 7.70
CA ALA A 143 -0.21 -2.58 9.12
C ALA A 143 0.18 -3.79 9.97
N HIS A 144 -0.20 -5.00 9.56
CA HIS A 144 0.10 -6.22 10.31
C HIS A 144 1.59 -6.53 10.36
N THR A 145 2.33 -6.32 9.26
CA THR A 145 3.78 -6.58 9.22
C THR A 145 4.60 -5.52 9.96
N THR A 146 4.08 -4.30 10.10
CA THR A 146 4.78 -3.18 10.75
C THR A 146 4.20 -2.80 12.13
N GLY A 147 3.24 -3.58 12.64
CA GLY A 147 2.67 -3.42 13.98
C GLY A 147 1.76 -2.19 14.14
N LYS A 148 1.15 -1.68 13.07
CA LYS A 148 0.22 -0.54 13.12
C LYS A 148 -1.15 -1.05 13.55
N ALA A 149 -1.74 -0.41 14.55
CA ALA A 149 -3.02 -0.82 15.10
C ALA A 149 -4.23 -0.38 14.25
N VAL A 150 -4.04 0.61 13.38
CA VAL A 150 -5.11 1.21 12.60
C VAL A 150 -4.84 0.99 11.11
N VAL A 151 -5.86 0.50 10.41
CA VAL A 151 -5.92 0.43 8.95
C VAL A 151 -7.10 1.29 8.54
N ALA A 152 -6.80 2.40 7.87
CA ALA A 152 -7.83 3.31 7.38
C ALA A 152 -8.27 2.93 5.96
N ALA A 153 -9.44 3.40 5.54
CA ALA A 153 -9.87 3.31 4.15
C ALA A 153 -10.58 4.59 3.70
N GLU A 154 -10.26 5.13 2.53
CA GLU A 154 -11.23 5.87 1.72
C GLU A 154 -12.30 4.87 1.24
N ALA A 155 -13.51 5.07 1.74
CA ALA A 155 -14.56 4.07 1.67
C ALA A 155 -15.71 4.59 0.80
N PHE A 156 -16.11 3.73 -0.15
CA PHE A 156 -17.26 3.95 -1.04
C PHE A 156 -17.10 5.13 -1.99
N THR A 157 -15.90 5.33 -2.53
CA THR A 157 -15.63 6.30 -3.60
C THR A 157 -16.61 6.11 -4.74
N ALA A 158 -17.19 7.22 -5.23
CA ALA A 158 -18.28 7.20 -6.18
C ALA A 158 -17.83 7.82 -7.52
N ALA A 159 -18.09 7.12 -8.60
CA ALA A 159 -17.91 7.58 -9.96
C ALA A 159 -19.12 8.41 -10.46
N PRO A 160 -18.94 9.21 -11.52
CA PRO A 160 -20.04 9.88 -12.18
C PRO A 160 -21.17 8.91 -12.57
N GLY A 161 -22.41 9.27 -12.23
CA GLY A 161 -23.60 8.46 -12.52
C GLY A 161 -24.08 7.56 -11.36
N GLU A 162 -23.39 7.62 -10.21
CA GLU A 162 -23.78 6.94 -8.96
C GLU A 162 -24.70 7.78 -8.06
N ASP A 163 -25.07 8.97 -8.53
CA ASP A 163 -25.80 9.99 -7.78
C ASP A 163 -27.04 9.43 -7.06
N TRP A 164 -27.02 9.47 -5.73
CA TRP A 164 -28.12 9.05 -4.85
C TRP A 164 -28.53 7.56 -4.96
N ARG A 165 -27.66 6.70 -5.53
CA ARG A 165 -27.96 5.27 -5.70
C ARG A 165 -27.56 4.40 -4.52
N GLN A 166 -26.54 4.81 -3.77
CA GLN A 166 -26.06 4.07 -2.61
C GLN A 166 -26.86 4.43 -1.35
N HIS A 167 -27.14 3.42 -0.55
CA HIS A 167 -27.78 3.57 0.76
C HIS A 167 -27.19 2.54 1.74
N PRO A 168 -27.30 2.74 3.07
CA PRO A 168 -26.75 1.84 4.09
C PRO A 168 -26.92 0.34 3.83
N ALA A 169 -28.11 -0.09 3.38
CA ALA A 169 -28.39 -1.49 3.12
C ALA A 169 -27.67 -2.05 1.87
N SER A 170 -27.46 -1.25 0.82
CA SER A 170 -26.67 -1.67 -0.35
C SER A 170 -25.18 -1.73 -0.04
N MET A 171 -24.70 -0.81 0.80
CA MET A 171 -23.29 -0.69 1.19
C MET A 171 -22.85 -1.76 2.21
N LYS A 172 -23.80 -2.35 2.94
CA LYS A 172 -23.52 -3.27 4.05
C LYS A 172 -22.60 -4.43 3.66
N ALA A 173 -22.90 -5.15 2.60
CA ALA A 173 -22.11 -6.33 2.24
C ALA A 173 -20.65 -5.99 1.91
N GLN A 174 -20.40 -4.85 1.28
CA GLN A 174 -19.05 -4.38 0.98
C GLN A 174 -18.33 -3.85 2.23
N GLY A 175 -19.05 -3.12 3.10
CA GLY A 175 -18.51 -2.67 4.38
C GLY A 175 -18.10 -3.83 5.29
N ASP A 176 -18.94 -4.88 5.38
CA ASP A 176 -18.62 -6.11 6.12
C ASP A 176 -17.37 -6.78 5.55
N TRP A 177 -17.26 -6.86 4.22
CA TRP A 177 -16.08 -7.41 3.55
C TRP A 177 -14.82 -6.59 3.87
N ALA A 178 -14.89 -5.26 3.82
CA ALA A 178 -13.76 -4.38 4.12
C ALA A 178 -13.26 -4.57 5.56
N LEU A 179 -14.18 -4.66 6.54
CA LEU A 179 -13.83 -4.97 7.92
C LEU A 179 -13.15 -6.34 8.05
N CYS A 180 -13.67 -7.36 7.35
CA CYS A 180 -13.06 -8.69 7.29
C CYS A 180 -11.68 -8.69 6.61
N ALA A 181 -11.43 -7.78 5.67
CA ALA A 181 -10.12 -7.61 5.03
C ALA A 181 -9.07 -6.99 5.96
N GLY A 182 -9.46 -6.48 7.13
CA GLY A 182 -8.57 -5.93 8.15
C GLY A 182 -8.71 -4.42 8.36
N ILE A 183 -9.59 -3.75 7.62
CA ILE A 183 -9.88 -2.32 7.80
C ILE A 183 -10.61 -2.12 9.12
N ASN A 184 -10.23 -1.09 9.88
CA ASN A 184 -10.85 -0.78 11.17
C ASN A 184 -11.16 0.70 11.37
N ARG A 185 -10.97 1.53 10.34
CA ARG A 185 -11.37 2.95 10.30
C ARG A 185 -11.76 3.36 8.88
N CYS A 186 -13.03 3.61 8.63
CA CYS A 186 -13.48 4.13 7.33
C CYS A 186 -13.56 5.67 7.36
N HIS A 187 -13.06 6.30 6.30
CA HIS A 187 -13.30 7.69 5.94
C HIS A 187 -14.15 7.68 4.67
N SER A 188 -15.21 8.48 4.62
CA SER A 188 -16.06 8.57 3.44
C SER A 188 -15.91 9.96 2.82
N ASP A 189 -15.66 10.02 1.52
CA ASP A 189 -15.51 11.27 0.76
C ASP A 189 -16.85 11.94 0.42
N LEU A 190 -17.94 11.40 0.93
CA LEU A 190 -19.27 12.00 0.86
C LEU A 190 -19.33 13.26 1.74
N GLY A 191 -19.04 14.41 1.13
CA GLY A 191 -19.13 15.73 1.76
C GLY A 191 -20.39 15.92 2.62
N GLN A 192 -20.18 16.05 3.93
CA GLN A 192 -21.04 16.59 5.00
C GLN A 192 -22.53 16.15 5.14
N SER A 193 -23.15 15.44 4.20
CA SER A 193 -24.55 14.98 4.34
C SER A 193 -24.67 13.49 4.73
N ALA A 194 -23.64 12.67 4.45
CA ALA A 194 -23.61 11.25 4.83
C ALA A 194 -22.78 10.95 6.09
N GLY A 195 -21.94 11.89 6.55
CA GLY A 195 -21.07 11.69 7.73
C GLY A 195 -21.84 11.34 9.02
N ASN A 196 -23.04 11.90 9.19
CA ASN A 196 -23.91 11.51 10.32
C ASN A 196 -24.48 10.10 10.14
N GLN A 197 -24.79 9.66 8.92
CA GLN A 197 -25.30 8.30 8.69
C GLN A 197 -24.23 7.24 8.93
N PHE A 198 -22.97 7.54 8.61
CA PHE A 198 -21.84 6.63 8.85
C PHE A 198 -21.52 6.45 10.33
N PHE A 199 -21.59 7.52 11.14
CA PHE A 199 -21.36 7.42 12.59
C PHE A 199 -22.45 6.61 13.28
N PHE A 200 -23.73 6.80 12.90
CA PHE A 200 -24.84 5.96 13.37
C PHE A 200 -24.73 4.51 12.90
N MET A 201 -24.25 4.25 11.67
CA MET A 201 -23.94 2.90 11.21
C MET A 201 -22.78 2.29 11.99
N ALA A 202 -21.61 2.92 12.05
CA ALA A 202 -20.44 2.37 12.75
C ALA A 202 -20.73 2.04 14.22
N ASP A 203 -21.56 2.84 14.91
CA ASP A 203 -22.04 2.55 16.27
C ASP A 203 -23.07 1.41 16.32
N SER A 204 -23.96 1.28 15.33
CA SER A 204 -24.84 0.11 15.17
C SER A 204 -24.04 -1.16 14.89
N TRP A 205 -23.00 -1.06 14.06
CA TRP A 205 -22.15 -2.16 13.64
C TRP A 205 -21.22 -2.63 14.77
N ARG A 206 -20.67 -1.70 15.57
CA ARG A 206 -19.97 -2.06 16.82
C ARG A 206 -20.86 -2.80 17.82
N LYS A 207 -22.17 -2.50 17.84
CA LYS A 207 -23.13 -3.18 18.72
C LYS A 207 -23.44 -4.59 18.24
N ASP A 208 -23.57 -4.80 16.93
CA ASP A 208 -23.81 -6.13 16.34
C ASP A 208 -22.60 -7.06 16.48
N VAL A 209 -21.37 -6.55 16.29
CA VAL A 209 -20.12 -7.34 16.47
C VAL A 209 -19.88 -7.71 17.96
N ARG A 210 -20.42 -6.95 18.92
CA ARG A 210 -20.38 -7.33 20.35
C ARG A 210 -21.41 -8.41 20.71
N GLN A 211 -22.44 -8.62 19.89
CA GLN A 211 -23.44 -9.67 20.13
C GLN A 211 -23.01 -11.03 19.58
N THR A 212 -22.08 -11.09 18.63
CA THR A 212 -21.42 -12.33 18.21
C THR A 212 -20.32 -12.71 19.21
N ASN A 213 -20.74 -13.31 20.33
CA ASN A 213 -19.87 -14.04 21.26
C ASN A 213 -19.17 -15.21 20.52
N ILE A 214 -18.03 -14.95 19.88
CA ILE A 214 -17.05 -15.98 19.58
C ILE A 214 -16.22 -16.16 20.85
N GLY A 215 -16.63 -17.14 21.66
CA GLY A 215 -15.88 -17.55 22.84
C GLY A 215 -14.49 -18.02 22.43
N PHE A 216 -13.45 -17.32 22.90
CA PHE A 216 -12.10 -17.84 22.87
C PHE A 216 -11.99 -19.01 23.85
N VAL A 217 -11.91 -20.24 23.33
CA VAL A 217 -11.43 -21.38 24.11
C VAL A 217 -9.91 -21.24 24.21
N THR A 218 -9.44 -20.76 25.36
CA THR A 218 -8.03 -20.78 25.74
C THR A 218 -7.59 -22.23 25.99
N GLY A 219 -6.49 -22.65 25.35
CA GLY A 219 -6.13 -24.05 25.17
C GLY A 219 -5.53 -24.80 26.37
N SER A 220 -5.15 -26.05 26.10
CA SER A 220 -4.11 -26.78 26.84
C SER A 220 -3.50 -27.84 25.93
N PHE A 221 -2.26 -27.59 25.48
CA PHE A 221 -1.40 -28.59 24.86
C PHE A 221 -0.96 -29.58 25.96
N ARG A 222 -1.29 -30.87 25.80
CA ARG A 222 -0.65 -31.97 26.52
C ARG A 222 0.14 -32.82 25.54
N HIS A 223 1.42 -33.00 25.82
CA HIS A 223 2.29 -34.00 25.21
C HIS A 223 1.76 -35.41 25.49
N HIS A 224 1.57 -36.22 24.45
CA HIS A 224 1.63 -37.67 24.55
C HIS A 224 2.34 -38.27 23.35
N HIS A 225 3.44 -38.96 23.65
CA HIS A 225 4.14 -39.93 22.82
C HIS A 225 3.27 -41.18 22.67
N THR A 226 3.17 -41.73 21.46
CA THR A 226 3.18 -43.18 21.21
C THR A 226 3.35 -43.49 19.71
N ASP A 227 4.10 -44.56 19.48
CA ASP A 227 4.70 -45.02 18.22
C ASP A 227 3.78 -45.76 17.24
N HIS A 228 4.28 -45.83 16.00
CA HIS A 228 4.18 -46.87 14.96
C HIS A 228 2.81 -47.46 14.56
N GLU A 229 2.44 -47.31 13.28
CA GLU A 229 2.58 -48.39 12.28
C GLU A 229 2.31 -47.95 10.83
N SER A 230 2.92 -48.70 9.93
CA SER A 230 3.10 -48.53 8.48
C SER A 230 1.85 -48.49 7.60
N ARG A 231 1.90 -47.73 6.50
CA ARG A 231 1.44 -48.19 5.17
C ARG A 231 2.06 -47.36 4.03
N GLN A 232 2.31 -48.07 2.94
CA GLN A 232 3.22 -47.76 1.83
C GLN A 232 2.65 -46.76 0.82
N GLN A 233 3.51 -45.80 0.42
CA GLN A 233 3.86 -45.28 -0.93
C GLN A 233 3.01 -45.63 -2.18
N PRO A 234 3.00 -44.79 -3.26
CA PRO A 234 4.23 -44.33 -3.93
C PRO A 234 4.33 -42.88 -4.41
N ARG A 235 5.60 -42.50 -4.59
CA ARG A 235 6.13 -41.27 -5.17
C ARG A 235 6.19 -41.38 -6.70
N HIS A 236 5.97 -40.26 -7.39
CA HIS A 236 6.50 -39.97 -8.73
C HIS A 236 6.86 -38.47 -8.74
N SER A 237 8.14 -38.12 -8.57
CA SER A 237 9.18 -37.88 -9.60
C SER A 237 9.16 -36.45 -10.16
N ALA A 238 10.14 -35.66 -9.74
CA ALA A 238 10.55 -34.39 -10.35
C ALA A 238 11.34 -34.64 -11.64
N TRP A 239 11.08 -33.90 -12.73
CA TRP A 239 12.05 -33.66 -13.83
C TRP A 239 11.70 -32.37 -14.63
N ASN A 240 12.67 -31.44 -14.61
CA ASN A 240 13.19 -30.56 -15.67
C ASN A 240 12.39 -29.47 -16.43
N CYS A 241 12.80 -28.24 -16.11
CA CYS A 241 13.29 -27.17 -16.99
C CYS A 241 13.67 -27.55 -18.45
N SER A 242 13.18 -26.75 -19.42
CA SER A 242 13.90 -26.14 -20.57
C SER A 242 13.11 -26.13 -21.89
N ARG A 243 13.14 -24.98 -22.57
CA ARG A 243 12.81 -24.69 -23.99
C ARG A 243 11.35 -24.38 -24.35
N ALA A 244 11.06 -23.08 -24.47
CA ALA A 244 10.49 -22.51 -25.69
C ALA A 244 10.92 -21.05 -25.80
N CYS A 245 11.89 -20.80 -26.67
CA CYS A 245 12.36 -19.48 -27.05
C CYS A 245 12.01 -19.28 -28.53
N ARG A 246 11.66 -18.03 -28.89
CA ARG A 246 11.49 -17.44 -30.23
C ARG A 246 10.11 -17.61 -30.90
N HIS A 247 9.35 -16.50 -30.95
CA HIS A 247 9.19 -15.75 -32.19
C HIS A 247 8.72 -14.31 -31.90
N ASP A 248 9.22 -13.40 -32.74
CA ASP A 248 9.11 -11.95 -32.69
C ASP A 248 7.67 -11.38 -32.69
N ARG A 249 7.50 -10.27 -31.97
CA ARG A 249 7.08 -9.02 -32.60
C ARG A 249 7.31 -7.80 -31.70
N ILE A 250 8.23 -6.96 -32.17
CA ILE A 250 8.50 -5.59 -31.74
C ILE A 250 7.20 -4.76 -31.84
N ARG A 251 6.76 -4.21 -30.71
CA ARG A 251 5.92 -3.00 -30.66
C ARG A 251 6.41 -2.11 -29.53
N SER A 252 7.25 -1.14 -29.91
CA SER A 252 7.27 0.24 -29.42
C SER A 252 6.67 0.49 -28.03
N LEU A 253 7.52 0.47 -27.00
CA LEU A 253 7.26 1.21 -25.77
C LEU A 253 7.61 2.68 -26.02
N HIS A 254 6.59 3.53 -25.95
CA HIS A 254 6.75 4.96 -25.74
C HIS A 254 7.32 5.17 -24.34
N CYS A 255 8.57 5.62 -24.28
CA CYS A 255 9.19 6.15 -23.06
C CYS A 255 8.63 7.56 -22.88
N PHE A 256 7.82 7.78 -21.85
CA PHE A 256 7.53 9.14 -21.39
C PHE A 256 8.75 9.62 -20.59
N ILE A 257 9.38 10.67 -21.11
CA ILE A 257 10.36 11.52 -20.41
C ILE A 257 9.56 12.54 -19.60
#